data_AF-A0A2E8HD01-F1
#
_entry.id   AF-A0A2E8HD01-F1
#
_cell.length_a   1.000
_cell.length_b   1.000
_cell.length_c   1.000
_cell.angle_alpha   90.00
_cell.angle_beta   90.00
_cell.angle_gamma   90.00
#
_symmetry.space_group_name_H-M   'P 1'
#
loop_
_entity.id
_entity.type
_entity.pdbx_description
1 polymer ?
#
loop_
_entity_poly.entity_id
_entity_poly.type
_entity_poly.pdbx_seq_one_letter_code
_entity_poly.pdbx_strand_id
1 'polypeptide(L)'
;MLVGGCYRIYSFTHSAKVPGIIDGPHQHEGGMEITMIGAYMGMILVLAAFIFETRGLLSSRSLLYLYSMGIGETMLTIRAGVTGEWPFAILGAIWAVFALYSVLRPIKVPDENPLG
;
A
#
# COMPACT_ATOMS: atom_id res chain seq x y z
N MET A 1 6.41 -2.98 31.09
CA MET A 1 5.75 -3.70 29.97
C MET A 1 5.93 -3.00 28.61
N LEU A 2 6.04 -1.67 28.53
CA LEU A 2 6.24 -0.95 27.25
C LEU A 2 7.63 -1.14 26.59
N VAL A 3 8.71 -1.32 27.37
CA VAL A 3 10.08 -1.48 26.83
C VAL A 3 10.29 -2.85 26.17
N GLY A 4 9.66 -3.90 26.70
CA GLY A 4 9.76 -5.27 26.16
C GLY A 4 9.04 -5.46 24.82
N GLY A 5 7.94 -4.74 24.59
CA GLY A 5 7.23 -4.73 23.31
C GLY A 5 8.07 -4.10 22.19
N CYS A 6 8.71 -2.96 22.49
CA CYS A 6 9.61 -2.30 21.54
C CYS A 6 10.78 -3.23 21.15
N TYR A 7 11.45 -3.85 22.13
CA TYR A 7 12.57 -4.75 21.88
C TYR A 7 12.18 -6.01 21.07
N ARG A 8 10.99 -6.55 21.30
CA ARG A 8 10.44 -7.69 20.54
C ARG A 8 10.18 -7.33 19.07
N ILE A 9 9.74 -6.10 18.80
CA ILE A 9 9.51 -5.58 17.44
C ILE A 9 10.85 -5.31 16.73
N TYR A 10 11.84 -4.73 17.41
CA TYR A 10 13.19 -4.52 16.85
C TYR A 10 13.92 -5.83 16.52
N SER A 11 13.77 -6.86 17.36
CA SER A 11 14.35 -8.18 17.12
C SER A 11 13.70 -8.90 15.94
N PHE A 12 12.39 -8.74 15.75
CA PHE A 12 11.67 -9.29 14.60
C PHE A 12 12.09 -8.63 13.29
N THR A 13 12.25 -7.30 13.27
CA THR A 13 12.70 -6.57 12.07
C THR A 13 14.16 -6.85 11.71
N HIS A 14 15.04 -7.09 12.69
CA HIS A 14 16.44 -7.48 12.43
C HIS A 14 16.59 -8.95 11.99
N SER A 15 15.72 -9.86 12.43
CA SER A 15 15.80 -11.29 12.06
C SER A 15 15.34 -11.58 10.63
N ALA A 16 14.59 -10.67 10.01
CA ALA A 16 14.15 -10.77 8.63
C ALA A 16 15.17 -10.22 7.61
N LYS A 17 16.25 -9.58 8.08
CA LYS A 17 17.39 -9.21 7.23
C LYS A 17 18.13 -10.50 6.90
N VAL A 18 17.88 -11.09 5.71
CA VAL A 18 18.64 -12.25 5.21
C VAL A 18 20.12 -11.86 5.16
N PRO A 19 20.98 -12.39 6.06
CA PRO A 19 22.36 -11.97 6.10
C PRO A 19 23.12 -12.69 4.98
N GLY A 20 23.69 -11.92 4.05
CA GLY A 20 24.68 -12.41 3.08
C GLY A 20 24.23 -12.65 1.64
N ILE A 21 23.06 -12.14 1.18
CA ILE A 21 22.64 -12.26 -0.23
C ILE A 21 22.61 -10.92 -1.01
N ILE A 22 22.76 -9.76 -0.34
CA ILE A 22 22.57 -8.42 -0.95
C ILE A 22 23.86 -7.57 -0.94
N ASP A 23 25.02 -8.20 -0.78
CA ASP A 23 26.32 -7.52 -0.96
C ASP A 23 26.98 -8.04 -2.26
N GLY A 24 26.25 -7.90 -3.37
CA GLY A 24 26.74 -8.15 -4.74
C GLY A 24 27.21 -6.85 -5.40
N PRO A 25 28.10 -6.92 -6.41
CA PRO A 25 28.87 -5.77 -6.88
C PRO A 25 27.96 -4.66 -7.43
N HIS A 26 28.21 -3.43 -6.97
CA HIS A 26 27.66 -2.22 -7.58
C HIS A 26 28.09 -2.16 -9.05
N GLN A 27 27.18 -2.26 -10.02
CA GLN A 27 27.23 -1.48 -11.27
C GLN A 27 25.89 -1.48 -12.02
N HIS A 28 25.60 -0.29 -12.54
CA HIS A 28 24.41 0.17 -13.25
C HIS A 28 24.33 -0.35 -14.69
N GLU A 29 23.15 -0.76 -15.15
CA GLU A 29 22.84 -0.87 -16.59
C GLU A 29 21.42 -0.38 -16.90
N GLY A 30 21.29 0.85 -17.38
CA GLY A 30 20.31 1.29 -18.40
C GLY A 30 18.80 1.12 -18.20
N GLY A 31 18.31 0.55 -17.11
CA GLY A 31 16.89 0.36 -16.81
C GLY A 31 16.62 0.72 -15.37
N MET A 32 15.63 1.57 -15.13
CA MET A 32 15.17 1.84 -13.77
C MET A 32 14.74 0.49 -13.15
N GLU A 33 15.34 0.11 -12.01
CA GLU A 33 15.03 -1.11 -11.28
C GLU A 33 13.52 -1.34 -11.26
N ILE A 34 13.04 -2.51 -11.68
CA ILE A 34 11.59 -2.78 -11.89
C ILE A 34 10.79 -2.47 -10.61
N THR A 35 11.39 -2.68 -9.45
CA THR A 35 10.85 -2.35 -8.13
C THR A 35 10.66 -0.84 -7.93
N MET A 36 11.57 -0.01 -8.45
CA MET A 36 11.50 1.44 -8.40
C MET A 36 10.42 1.98 -9.35
N ILE A 37 10.33 1.42 -10.56
CA ILE A 37 9.23 1.76 -11.48
C ILE A 37 7.88 1.44 -10.83
N GLY A 38 7.76 0.23 -10.24
CA GLY A 38 6.57 -0.18 -9.51
C GLY A 38 6.24 0.75 -8.34
N ALA A 39 7.23 1.22 -7.60
CA ALA A 39 7.03 2.17 -6.52
C ALA A 39 6.51 3.53 -7.00
N TYR A 40 7.09 4.10 -8.07
CA TYR A 40 6.61 5.37 -8.63
C TYR A 40 5.19 5.26 -9.18
N MET A 41 4.89 4.17 -9.88
CA MET A 41 3.53 3.89 -10.36
C MET A 41 2.54 3.77 -9.20
N GLY A 42 2.91 3.04 -8.14
CA GLY A 42 2.09 2.91 -6.93
C GLY A 42 1.84 4.25 -6.23
N MET A 43 2.90 5.06 -6.05
CA MET A 43 2.78 6.40 -5.46
C MET A 43 1.85 7.31 -6.26
N ILE A 44 1.97 7.31 -7.59
CA ILE A 44 1.12 8.14 -8.46
C ILE A 44 -0.35 7.70 -8.36
N LEU A 45 -0.62 6.38 -8.39
CA LEU A 45 -1.97 5.84 -8.28
C LEU A 45 -2.65 6.22 -6.97
N VAL A 46 -1.94 6.03 -5.84
CA VAL A 46 -2.47 6.37 -4.51
C VAL A 46 -2.71 7.87 -4.37
N LEU A 47 -1.75 8.71 -4.78
CA LEU A 47 -1.89 10.16 -4.69
C LEU A 47 -3.01 10.67 -5.59
N ALA A 48 -3.15 10.15 -6.81
CA ALA A 48 -4.23 10.52 -7.70
C ALA A 48 -5.59 10.17 -7.09
N ALA A 49 -5.74 8.95 -6.56
CA ALA A 49 -6.96 8.51 -5.88
C ALA A 49 -7.35 9.47 -4.75
N PHE A 50 -6.39 9.81 -3.90
CA PHE A 50 -6.59 10.70 -2.76
C PHE A 50 -6.91 12.15 -3.19
N ILE A 51 -6.26 12.67 -4.24
CA ILE A 51 -6.53 14.02 -4.77
C ILE A 51 -7.95 14.09 -5.35
N PHE A 52 -8.40 13.07 -6.08
CA PHE A 52 -9.75 13.04 -6.62
C PHE A 52 -10.81 12.92 -5.52
N GLU A 53 -10.53 12.16 -4.47
CA GLU A 53 -11.39 12.05 -3.28
C GLU A 53 -11.51 13.40 -2.55
N THR A 54 -10.38 14.04 -2.24
CA THR A 54 -10.35 15.32 -1.52
C THR A 54 -11.01 16.46 -2.29
N ARG A 55 -11.06 16.39 -3.62
CA ARG A 55 -11.78 17.36 -4.47
C ARG A 55 -13.28 17.06 -4.60
N GLY A 56 -13.78 15.99 -3.98
CA GLY A 56 -15.16 15.55 -4.10
C GLY A 56 -15.55 15.05 -5.50
N LEU A 57 -14.56 14.80 -6.37
CA LEU A 57 -14.76 14.32 -7.74
C LEU A 57 -14.99 12.80 -7.78
N LEU A 58 -14.38 12.07 -6.84
CA LEU A 58 -14.63 10.65 -6.63
C LEU A 58 -15.14 10.46 -5.20
N SER A 59 -16.29 9.79 -5.05
CA SER A 59 -16.70 9.30 -3.74
C SER A 59 -15.73 8.19 -3.30
N SER A 60 -15.38 8.12 -2.02
CA SER A 60 -14.56 7.05 -1.42
C SER A 60 -15.17 5.64 -1.61
N ARG A 61 -16.43 5.57 -2.07
CA ARG A 61 -17.14 4.35 -2.44
C ARG A 61 -17.09 4.03 -3.94
N SER A 62 -16.52 4.91 -4.75
CA SER A 62 -16.38 4.70 -6.19
C SER A 62 -15.42 3.54 -6.44
N LEU A 63 -15.82 2.63 -7.30
CA LEU A 63 -14.99 1.49 -7.70
C LEU A 63 -13.62 1.96 -8.23
N LEU A 64 -13.57 3.08 -8.96
CA LEU A 64 -12.32 3.66 -9.47
C LEU A 64 -11.35 4.07 -8.35
N TYR A 65 -11.87 4.63 -7.25
CA TYR A 65 -11.06 4.97 -6.09
C TYR A 65 -10.53 3.70 -5.41
N LEU A 66 -11.41 2.72 -5.16
CA LEU A 66 -11.02 1.48 -4.48
C LEU A 66 -10.00 0.65 -5.29
N TYR A 67 -10.13 0.59 -6.62
CA TYR A 67 -9.15 -0.09 -7.48
C TYR A 67 -7.81 0.64 -7.52
N SER A 68 -7.82 1.98 -7.69
CA SER A 68 -6.57 2.76 -7.73
C SER A 68 -5.83 2.71 -6.39
N MET A 69 -6.56 2.85 -5.28
CA MET A 69 -6.02 2.72 -3.93
C MET A 69 -5.47 1.30 -3.67
N GLY A 70 -6.25 0.26 -3.97
CA GLY A 70 -5.85 -1.12 -3.72
C GLY A 70 -4.64 -1.57 -4.54
N ILE A 71 -4.61 -1.24 -5.83
CA ILE A 71 -3.47 -1.57 -6.71
C ILE A 71 -2.23 -0.78 -6.30
N GLY A 72 -2.38 0.53 -6.05
CA GLY A 72 -1.28 1.40 -5.67
C GLY A 72 -0.62 0.98 -4.36
N GLU A 73 -1.42 0.69 -3.33
CA GLU A 73 -0.93 0.19 -2.04
C GLU A 73 -0.29 -1.19 -2.14
N THR A 74 -0.81 -2.07 -3.00
CA THR A 74 -0.19 -3.39 -3.24
C THR A 74 1.22 -3.23 -3.82
N MET A 75 1.40 -2.33 -4.79
CA MET A 75 2.73 -2.06 -5.39
C MET A 75 3.70 -1.47 -4.37
N LEU A 76 3.26 -0.54 -3.51
CA LEU A 76 4.08 0.04 -2.45
C LEU A 76 4.43 -0.97 -1.35
N THR A 77 3.50 -1.86 -1.03
CA THR A 77 3.67 -2.94 -0.06
C THR A 77 4.76 -3.92 -0.51
N ILE A 78 4.71 -4.34 -1.78
CA ILE A 78 5.73 -5.24 -2.35
C ILE A 78 7.11 -4.57 -2.26
N ARG A 79 7.22 -3.29 -2.64
CA ARG A 79 8.48 -2.56 -2.52
C ARG A 79 8.96 -2.48 -1.08
N ALA A 80 8.09 -2.10 -0.14
CA ALA A 80 8.44 -1.98 1.27
C ALA A 80 8.88 -3.32 1.89
N GLY A 81 8.28 -4.43 1.45
CA GLY A 81 8.71 -5.78 1.83
C GLY A 81 10.12 -6.10 1.33
N VAL A 82 10.44 -5.72 0.08
CA VAL A 82 11.77 -5.94 -0.53
C VAL A 82 12.84 -5.06 0.11
N THR A 83 12.52 -3.81 0.47
CA THR A 83 13.48 -2.88 1.12
C THR A 83 13.68 -3.16 2.61
N GLY A 84 12.91 -4.08 3.20
CA GLY A 84 12.95 -4.41 4.62
C GLY A 84 12.24 -3.39 5.52
N GLU A 85 11.43 -2.50 4.93
CA GLU A 85 10.62 -1.50 5.61
C GLU A 85 9.30 -2.12 6.11
N TRP A 86 9.39 -3.16 6.95
CA TRP A 86 8.27 -3.96 7.43
C TRP A 86 7.06 -3.17 7.98
N PRO A 87 7.23 -2.06 8.74
CA PRO A 87 6.08 -1.28 9.19
C PRO A 87 5.25 -0.72 8.03
N PHE A 88 5.89 -0.26 6.96
CA PHE A 88 5.22 0.23 5.75
C PHE A 88 4.60 -0.91 4.94
N ALA A 89 5.27 -2.06 4.86
CA ALA A 89 4.71 -3.23 4.18
C ALA A 89 3.42 -3.72 4.85
N ILE A 90 3.40 -3.80 6.18
CA ILE A 90 2.21 -4.22 6.92
C ILE A 90 1.09 -3.19 6.76
N LEU A 91 1.41 -1.90 6.89
CA LEU A 91 0.45 -0.82 6.74
C LEU A 91 -0.21 -0.85 5.35
N GLY A 92 0.60 -0.95 4.29
CA GLY A 92 0.09 -1.00 2.92
C GLY A 92 -0.70 -2.27 2.63
N ALA A 93 -0.29 -3.42 3.18
CA ALA A 93 -1.03 -4.67 3.04
C ALA A 93 -2.45 -4.55 3.62
N ILE A 94 -2.57 -3.94 4.81
CA ILE A 94 -3.87 -3.70 5.45
C ILE A 94 -4.73 -2.80 4.55
N TRP A 95 -4.18 -1.69 4.07
CA TRP A 95 -4.87 -0.77 3.18
C TRP A 95 -5.35 -1.44 1.88
N ALA A 96 -4.48 -2.23 1.23
CA ALA A 96 -4.83 -2.96 0.02
C ALA A 96 -5.97 -3.96 0.27
N VAL A 97 -5.92 -4.72 1.37
CA VAL A 97 -6.98 -5.66 1.75
C VAL A 97 -8.31 -4.94 1.99
N PHE A 98 -8.31 -3.82 2.72
CA PHE A 98 -9.54 -3.06 2.95
C PHE A 98 -10.11 -2.49 1.66
N ALA A 99 -9.27 -1.97 0.77
CA ALA A 99 -9.71 -1.46 -0.53
C ALA A 99 -10.35 -2.57 -1.39
N LEU A 100 -9.69 -3.72 -1.50
CA LEU A 100 -10.18 -4.89 -2.24
C LEU A 100 -11.47 -5.47 -1.62
N TYR A 101 -11.52 -5.58 -0.29
CA TYR A 101 -12.71 -6.06 0.42
C TYR A 101 -13.91 -5.13 0.21
N SER A 102 -13.68 -3.82 0.17
CA SER A 102 -14.73 -2.81 -0.06
C SER A 102 -15.30 -2.90 -1.47
N VAL A 103 -14.52 -3.33 -2.47
CA VAL A 103 -15.02 -3.61 -3.83
C VAL A 103 -16.04 -4.76 -3.83
N LEU A 104 -15.80 -5.80 -3.03
CA LEU A 104 -16.65 -7.00 -2.99
C LEU A 104 -17.98 -6.79 -2.26
N ARG A 105 -18.10 -5.78 -1.40
CA ARG A 105 -19.35 -5.42 -0.71
C ARG A 105 -19.73 -3.97 -0.99
N PRO A 106 -20.27 -3.66 -2.18
CA PRO A 106 -20.82 -2.33 -2.43
C PRO A 106 -21.99 -2.10 -1.46
N ILE A 107 -21.80 -1.17 -0.52
CA ILE A 107 -22.85 -0.73 0.39
C ILE A 107 -23.90 -0.01 -0.46
N LYS A 108 -25.06 -0.65 -0.66
CA LYS A 108 -26.23 0.01 -1.24
C LYS A 108 -26.61 1.17 -0.32
N VAL A 109 -26.52 2.39 -0.82
CA VAL A 109 -27.17 3.54 -0.18
C VAL A 109 -28.67 3.32 -0.39
N PRO A 110 -29.48 3.16 0.67
CA PRO A 110 -30.93 3.16 0.51
C PRO A 110 -31.32 4.50 -0.10
N ASP A 111 -32.08 4.45 -1.19
CA ASP A 111 -32.65 5.62 -1.84
C ASP A 111 -33.50 6.36 -0.80
N GLU A 112 -33.00 7.48 -0.28
CA GLU A 112 -33.83 8.38 0.51
C GLU A 112 -34.73 9.14 -0.47
N ASN A 113 -35.87 8.53 -0.78
CA ASN A 113 -36.99 9.26 -1.34
C ASN A 113 -37.79 9.84 -0.17
N PRO A 114 -37.74 11.15 0.11
CA PRO A 114 -38.65 11.74 1.09
C PRO A 114 -40.12 11.70 0.65
N LEU A 115 -40.46 11.19 -0.55
CA LEU A 115 -41.81 11.11 -1.11
C LEU A 115 -42.13 9.82 -1.89
N GLY A 116 -41.78 8.64 -1.38
CA GLY A 116 -42.31 7.37 -1.93
C GLY A 116 -41.62 6.14 -1.41
#